data_AF-A0A927TBX5-F1
#
_entry.id   AF-A0A927TBX5-F1
#
_cell.length_a   1.000
_cell.length_b   1.000
_cell.length_c   1.000
_cell.angle_alpha   90.00
_cell.angle_beta   90.00
_cell.angle_gamma   90.00
#
_symmetry.space_group_name_H-M   'P 1'
#
loop_
_entity.id
_entity.type
_entity.pdbx_description
1 polymer ?
#
loop_
_entity_poly.entity_id
_entity_poly.type
_entity_poly.pdbx_seq_one_letter_code
_entity_poly.pdbx_strand_id
1 'polypeptide(L)'
;MESSDKEVLLNILKHVNHAIKYTEKYDDIAAFEADDMCVEATVFNLMQIGELTKTSLSDELKNQIKAIPWKEIYGLRNRIVHGYEGVKLVLVWQTIKEDLPELKREILEYLNKNS
;
A
#
# COMPACT_ATOMS: atom_id res chain seq x y z
N MET A 1 22.42 0.59 4.70
CA MET A 1 21.22 0.69 3.87
C MET A 1 21.64 1.33 2.56
N GLU A 2 21.47 0.65 1.44
CA GLU A 2 21.64 1.27 0.12
C GLU A 2 20.78 2.55 0.10
N SER A 3 21.36 3.68 -0.31
CA SER A 3 20.65 4.96 -0.31
C SER A 3 19.34 4.91 -1.11
N SER A 4 19.26 3.99 -2.07
CA SER A 4 18.10 3.75 -2.92
C SER A 4 16.92 3.07 -2.17
N ASP A 5 17.16 2.04 -1.36
CA ASP A 5 16.09 1.30 -0.66
C ASP A 5 15.34 2.20 0.33
N LYS A 6 16.06 3.09 1.02
CA LYS A 6 15.46 4.08 1.93
C LYS A 6 14.48 4.97 1.17
N GLU A 7 14.89 5.46 -0.01
CA GLU A 7 14.06 6.33 -0.85
C GLU A 7 12.82 5.58 -1.35
N VAL A 8 12.96 4.32 -1.74
CA VAL A 8 11.82 3.48 -2.15
C VAL A 8 10.84 3.27 -0.99
N LEU A 9 11.32 2.98 0.22
CA LEU A 9 10.47 2.87 1.41
C LEU A 9 9.72 4.17 1.72
N LEU A 10 10.37 5.33 1.57
CA LEU A 10 9.73 6.64 1.73
C LEU A 10 8.65 6.89 0.66
N ASN A 11 8.90 6.48 -0.59
CA ASN A 11 7.93 6.56 -1.67
C ASN A 11 6.73 5.64 -1.43
N ILE A 12 6.95 4.43 -0.93
CA ILE A 12 5.88 3.52 -0.50
C ILE A 12 5.05 4.20 0.60
N LEU A 13 5.69 4.74 1.64
CA LEU A 13 5.00 5.45 2.72
C LEU A 13 4.15 6.62 2.22
N LYS A 14 4.63 7.37 1.22
CA LYS A 14 3.86 8.45 0.59
C LYS A 14 2.55 7.92 -0.01
N HIS A 15 2.61 6.84 -0.78
CA HIS A 15 1.42 6.23 -1.38
C HIS A 15 0.48 5.64 -0.32
N VAL A 16 1.03 4.99 0.70
CA VAL A 16 0.26 4.48 1.85
C VAL A 16 -0.51 5.61 2.53
N ASN A 17 0.17 6.72 2.84
CA ASN A 17 -0.45 7.88 3.48
C ASN A 17 -1.54 8.52 2.61
N HIS A 18 -1.35 8.59 1.29
CA HIS A 18 -2.38 9.10 0.39
C HIS A 18 -3.62 8.20 0.38
N ALA A 19 -3.46 6.88 0.24
CA ALA A 19 -4.58 5.94 0.24
C ALA A 19 -5.38 5.99 1.55
N ILE A 20 -4.70 6.04 2.70
CA ILE A 20 -5.35 6.21 4.01
C ILE A 20 -6.09 7.56 4.05
N LYS A 21 -5.40 8.67 3.78
CA LYS A 21 -5.98 10.02 3.84
C LYS A 21 -7.21 10.20 2.95
N TYR A 22 -7.19 9.64 1.74
CA TYR A 22 -8.31 9.77 0.81
C TYR A 22 -9.57 9.05 1.29
N THR A 23 -9.40 7.99 2.09
CA THR A 23 -10.50 7.19 2.61
C THR A 23 -10.95 7.57 4.02
N GLU A 24 -10.27 8.49 4.69
CA GLU A 24 -10.65 8.98 6.03
C GLU A 24 -11.99 9.72 6.04
N LYS A 25 -12.38 10.32 4.92
CA LYS A 25 -13.64 11.07 4.79
C LYS A 25 -14.89 10.22 4.64
N TYR A 26 -14.76 8.89 4.57
CA TYR A 26 -15.90 7.98 4.45
C TYR A 26 -16.03 7.09 5.67
N ASP A 27 -17.26 6.98 6.17
CA ASP A 27 -17.61 6.15 7.31
C ASP A 27 -17.75 4.67 6.93
N ASP A 28 -18.13 4.39 5.67
CA ASP A 28 -18.34 3.04 5.15
C ASP A 28 -17.91 2.89 3.68
N ILE A 29 -17.94 1.64 3.22
CA ILE A 29 -17.58 1.30 1.84
C ILE A 29 -18.58 1.85 0.82
N ALA A 30 -19.87 1.94 1.14
CA ALA A 30 -20.87 2.39 0.17
C ALA A 30 -20.66 3.86 -0.19
N ALA A 31 -20.29 4.69 0.79
CA ALA A 31 -19.90 6.08 0.57
C ALA A 31 -18.60 6.20 -0.24
N PHE A 32 -17.63 5.31 -0.02
CA PHE A 32 -16.39 5.25 -0.80
C PHE A 32 -16.65 4.82 -2.25
N GLU A 33 -17.41 3.75 -2.46
CA GLU A 33 -17.76 3.19 -3.78
C GLU A 33 -18.54 4.17 -4.66
N ALA A 34 -19.26 5.12 -4.05
CA ALA A 34 -19.99 6.16 -4.78
C ALA A 34 -19.12 7.34 -5.28
N ASP A 35 -17.84 7.44 -4.87
CA ASP A 35 -16.90 8.48 -5.31
C ASP A 35 -15.82 7.86 -6.23
N ASP A 36 -16.17 7.72 -7.52
CA ASP A 36 -15.29 7.12 -8.54
C ASP A 36 -13.89 7.73 -8.57
N MET A 37 -13.78 9.06 -8.45
CA MET A 37 -12.50 9.76 -8.45
C MET A 37 -11.64 9.33 -7.25
N CYS A 38 -12.25 9.18 -6.09
CA CYS A 38 -11.53 8.74 -4.90
C CYS A 38 -11.16 7.26 -4.97
N VAL A 39 -12.06 6.41 -5.49
CA VAL A 39 -11.78 5.01 -5.77
C VAL A 39 -10.58 4.88 -6.68
N GLU A 40 -10.60 5.54 -7.84
CA GLU A 40 -9.50 5.51 -8.82
C GLU A 40 -8.18 6.02 -8.22
N ALA A 41 -8.21 7.15 -7.51
CA ALA A 41 -7.03 7.72 -6.86
C ALA A 41 -6.45 6.76 -5.81
N THR A 42 -7.30 6.08 -5.05
CA THR A 42 -6.88 5.15 -4.00
C THR A 42 -6.32 3.86 -4.60
N VAL A 43 -7.01 3.31 -5.60
CA VAL A 43 -6.55 2.16 -6.40
C VAL A 43 -5.19 2.43 -7.03
N PHE A 44 -4.98 3.62 -7.59
CA PHE A 44 -3.68 4.03 -8.12
C PHE A 44 -2.57 3.94 -7.07
N ASN A 45 -2.80 4.47 -5.87
CA ASN A 45 -1.80 4.39 -4.79
C ASN A 45 -1.50 2.93 -4.40
N LEU A 46 -2.49 2.04 -4.35
CA LEU A 46 -2.27 0.62 -4.08
C LEU A 46 -1.43 -0.07 -5.18
N MET A 47 -1.69 0.26 -6.46
CA MET A 47 -0.88 -0.25 -7.58
C MET A 47 0.57 0.20 -7.46
N GLN A 48 0.81 1.47 -7.11
CA GLN A 48 2.16 2.01 -6.94
C GLN A 48 2.90 1.35 -5.77
N ILE A 49 2.23 1.07 -4.65
CA ILE A 49 2.81 0.31 -3.53
C ILE A 49 3.25 -1.09 -4.00
N GLY A 50 2.38 -1.81 -4.71
CA GLY A 50 2.70 -3.13 -5.25
C GLY A 50 3.84 -3.11 -6.28
N GLU A 51 3.92 -2.07 -7.11
CA GLU A 51 4.99 -1.91 -8.10
C GLU A 51 6.34 -1.65 -7.41
N LEU A 52 6.41 -0.65 -6.54
CA LEU A 52 7.65 -0.26 -5.84
C LEU A 52 8.21 -1.43 -5.00
N THR A 53 7.33 -2.15 -4.30
CA THR A 53 7.74 -3.33 -3.53
C THR A 53 8.29 -4.45 -4.39
N LYS A 54 7.77 -4.63 -5.62
CA LYS A 54 8.22 -5.68 -6.53
C LYS A 54 9.53 -5.33 -7.25
N THR A 55 9.63 -4.11 -7.78
CA THR A 55 10.66 -3.76 -8.77
C THR A 55 11.79 -2.92 -8.21
N SER A 56 11.56 -2.21 -7.11
CA SER A 56 12.47 -1.17 -6.63
C SER A 56 13.12 -1.51 -5.29
N LEU A 57 12.48 -2.33 -4.45
CA LEU A 57 13.11 -2.84 -3.23
C LEU A 57 14.08 -3.98 -3.54
N SER A 58 15.26 -3.93 -2.93
CA SER A 58 16.23 -5.04 -2.97
C SER A 58 15.71 -6.29 -2.26
N ASP A 59 16.18 -7.46 -2.68
CA ASP A 59 15.81 -8.71 -2.00
C ASP A 59 16.49 -8.81 -0.63
N GLU A 60 17.65 -8.19 -0.46
CA GLU A 60 18.34 -8.04 0.82
C GLU A 60 17.45 -7.33 1.84
N LEU A 61 16.85 -6.18 1.47
CA LEU A 61 15.96 -5.44 2.36
C LEU A 61 14.69 -6.22 2.69
N LYS A 62 14.05 -6.83 1.68
CA LYS A 62 12.86 -7.67 1.90
C LYS A 62 13.15 -8.82 2.86
N ASN A 63 14.35 -9.40 2.79
CA ASN A 63 14.78 -10.47 3.69
C ASN A 63 15.09 -9.99 5.11
N GLN A 64 15.40 -8.70 5.30
CA GLN A 64 15.59 -8.09 6.61
C GLN A 64 14.24 -7.80 7.30
N ILE A 65 13.24 -7.33 6.54
CA ILE A 65 11.93 -6.97 7.08
C ILE A 65 10.92 -8.11 6.82
N LYS A 66 11.05 -9.19 7.60
CA LYS A 66 10.21 -10.39 7.43
C LYS A 66 8.78 -10.25 7.94
N ALA A 67 8.51 -9.23 8.76
CA ALA A 67 7.17 -8.96 9.28
C ALA A 67 6.21 -8.52 8.16
N ILE A 68 6.73 -7.95 7.07
CA ILE A 68 5.92 -7.51 5.94
C ILE A 68 5.75 -8.66 4.95
N PRO A 69 4.50 -9.06 4.59
CA PRO A 69 4.24 -10.07 3.58
C PRO A 69 4.41 -9.51 2.17
N TRP A 70 5.66 -9.23 1.76
CA TRP A 70 5.99 -8.60 0.48
C TRP A 70 5.33 -9.26 -0.74
N LYS A 71 5.17 -10.59 -0.68
CA LYS A 71 4.53 -11.37 -1.75
C LYS A 71 3.06 -11.04 -1.95
N GLU A 72 2.38 -10.76 -0.87
CA GLU A 72 0.96 -10.43 -0.88
C GLU A 72 0.76 -8.99 -1.38
N ILE A 73 1.67 -8.08 -1.01
CA ILE A 73 1.64 -6.68 -1.44
C ILE A 73 1.78 -6.54 -2.96
N TYR A 74 2.74 -7.21 -3.60
CA TYR A 74 2.78 -7.18 -5.07
C TYR A 74 1.64 -7.99 -5.70
N GLY A 75 1.13 -9.01 -5.00
CA GLY A 75 -0.04 -9.78 -5.43
C GLY A 75 -1.32 -8.93 -5.51
N LEU A 76 -1.45 -7.92 -4.64
CA LEU A 76 -2.56 -6.96 -4.63
C LEU A 76 -2.71 -6.24 -5.97
N ARG A 77 -1.60 -5.78 -6.56
CA ARG A 77 -1.59 -5.13 -7.88
C ARG A 77 -2.25 -6.01 -8.94
N ASN A 78 -1.93 -7.30 -8.97
CA ASN A 78 -2.52 -8.22 -9.94
C ASN A 78 -4.03 -8.36 -9.73
N ARG A 79 -4.50 -8.41 -8.48
CA ARG A 79 -5.94 -8.51 -8.16
C ARG A 79 -6.71 -7.27 -8.61
N ILE A 80 -6.12 -6.09 -8.44
CA ILE A 80 -6.68 -4.78 -8.79
C ILE A 80 -6.72 -4.53 -10.30
N VAL A 81 -5.63 -4.85 -11.02
CA VAL A 81 -5.52 -4.59 -12.47
C VAL A 81 -6.53 -5.42 -13.27
N HIS A 82 -6.99 -6.56 -12.75
CA HIS A 82 -8.06 -7.35 -13.35
C HIS A 82 -9.48 -6.81 -13.04
N GLY A 83 -9.62 -5.50 -12.88
CA GLY A 83 -10.84 -4.81 -12.43
C GLY A 83 -11.00 -4.85 -10.92
N TYR A 84 -11.59 -3.81 -10.33
CA TYR A 84 -11.75 -3.66 -8.88
C TYR A 84 -13.20 -3.44 -8.43
N GLU A 85 -14.20 -3.57 -9.31
CA GLU A 85 -15.63 -3.32 -9.04
C GLU A 85 -16.24 -4.19 -7.91
N GLY A 86 -17.27 -3.65 -7.24
CA GLY A 86 -18.15 -4.36 -6.30
C GLY A 86 -17.38 -5.14 -5.22
N VAL A 87 -17.41 -6.47 -5.31
CA VAL A 87 -16.77 -7.40 -4.34
C VAL A 87 -15.27 -7.11 -4.15
N LYS A 88 -14.59 -6.63 -5.20
CA LYS A 88 -13.17 -6.29 -5.09
C LYS A 88 -12.92 -4.94 -4.41
N LEU A 89 -13.86 -3.99 -4.48
CA LEU A 89 -13.79 -2.75 -3.71
C LEU A 89 -13.86 -3.04 -2.21
N VAL A 90 -14.56 -4.10 -1.79
CA VAL A 90 -14.55 -4.55 -0.39
C VAL A 90 -13.15 -4.92 0.07
N LEU A 91 -12.44 -5.69 -0.75
CA LEU A 91 -11.06 -6.06 -0.44
C LEU A 91 -10.12 -4.85 -0.45
N VAL A 92 -10.29 -3.92 -1.41
CA VAL A 92 -9.54 -2.66 -1.45
C VAL A 92 -9.76 -1.87 -0.17
N TRP A 93 -11.02 -1.69 0.22
CA TRP A 93 -11.40 -0.97 1.44
C TRP A 93 -10.79 -1.60 2.70
N GLN A 94 -10.90 -2.92 2.86
CA GLN A 94 -10.28 -3.66 3.96
C GLN A 94 -8.76 -3.49 3.97
N THR A 95 -8.10 -3.64 2.82
CA THR A 95 -6.65 -3.45 2.70
C THR A 95 -6.23 -2.06 3.19
N ILE A 96 -7.01 -1.03 2.88
CA ILE A 96 -6.69 0.34 3.29
C ILE A 96 -6.90 0.57 4.78
N LYS A 97 -7.93 -0.02 5.38
CA LYS A 97 -8.27 0.18 6.79
C LYS A 97 -7.47 -0.70 7.74
N GLU A 98 -7.04 -1.87 7.30
CA GLU A 98 -6.40 -2.88 8.14
C GLU A 98 -4.92 -3.06 7.79
N ASP A 99 -4.59 -3.39 6.53
CA ASP A 99 -3.23 -3.76 6.14
C ASP A 99 -2.29 -2.57 5.96
N LEU A 100 -2.78 -1.46 5.38
CA LEU A 100 -1.94 -0.28 5.12
C LEU A 100 -1.41 0.39 6.40
N PRO A 101 -2.19 0.55 7.49
CA PRO A 101 -1.67 1.04 8.76
C PRO A 101 -0.56 0.15 9.34
N GLU A 102 -0.68 -1.18 9.20
CA GLU A 102 0.35 -2.11 9.65
C GLU A 102 1.62 -2.00 8.78
N LEU A 103 1.47 -1.96 7.46
CA LEU A 103 2.58 -1.73 6.53
C LEU A 103 3.32 -0.43 6.87
N LYS A 104 2.58 0.65 7.13
CA LYS A 104 3.15 1.93 7.55
C LYS A 104 3.95 1.80 8.83
N ARG A 105 3.42 1.11 9.84
CA ARG A 105 4.09 0.89 11.14
C ARG A 105 5.41 0.15 10.94
N GLU A 106 5.40 -0.97 10.24
CA GLU A 106 6.59 -1.80 10.02
C GLU A 106 7.70 -1.05 9.27
N ILE A 107 7.35 -0.29 8.23
CA ILE A 107 8.34 0.52 7.49
C ILE A 107 8.93 1.61 8.41
N LEU A 108 8.09 2.34 9.17
CA LEU A 108 8.58 3.38 10.07
C LEU A 108 9.47 2.82 11.18
N GLU A 109 9.11 1.67 11.76
CA GLU A 109 9.94 1.00 12.75
C GLU A 109 11.31 0.61 12.20
N TYR A 110 11.35 0.06 10.98
CA TYR A 110 12.60 -0.26 10.31
C TYR A 110 13.44 1.00 10.04
N LEU A 111 12.83 2.06 9.51
CA LEU A 111 13.53 3.32 9.22
C LEU A 111 14.08 3.98 10.49
N ASN A 112 13.35 3.94 11.60
CA ASN A 112 13.79 4.51 12.88
C ASN A 112 14.97 3.73 13.50
N LYS A 113 15.00 2.41 13.35
CA LYS A 113 16.11 1.56 13.84
C LYS A 113 17.40 1.72 13.03
N ASN A 114 17.29 2.23 11.80
CA ASN A 114 18.39 2.34 10.83
C ASN A 114 18.59 3.79 10.34
N SER A 115 18.18 4.80 11.15
CA SER A 115 18.41 6.23 10.88
C SER A 115 19.70 6.74 11.46
#